data_AF-A0AAE3IDE8-F1
#
_entry.id   AF-A0AAE3IDE8-F1
#
_cell.length_a   1.000
_cell.length_b   1.000
_cell.length_c   1.000
_cell.angle_alpha   90.00
_cell.angle_beta   90.00
_cell.angle_gamma   90.00
#
_symmetry.space_group_name_H-M   'P 1'
#
loop_
_entity.id
_entity.type
_entity.pdbx_description
1 polymer ?
#
loop_
_entity_poly.entity_id
_entity_poly.type
_entity_poly.pdbx_seq_one_letter_code
_entity_poly.pdbx_strand_id
1 'polypeptide(L)'
;MVSQPTAEIFSAFVYGVAAMIGGGILFEGGKRYVKTAGSNLFKGKIEALPFFFSVLVLGWILKYLDPAVSVFVYSIPVLQRLGIMVLGTMLLFNYSVDNFRYTDPKSIAVYAVGVALVLSPTFG
;
A
#
# COMPACT_ATOMS: atom_id res chain seq x y z
N MET A 1 23.30 -10.31 -7.65
CA MET A 1 23.04 -9.05 -8.39
C MET A 1 21.55 -8.78 -8.60
N VAL A 2 20.68 -9.77 -8.83
CA VAL A 2 19.21 -9.57 -8.97
C VAL A 2 18.52 -9.21 -7.64
N SER A 3 19.13 -9.54 -6.49
CA SER A 3 18.58 -9.36 -5.14
C SER A 3 18.48 -7.91 -4.67
N GLN A 4 19.33 -7.01 -5.17
CA GLN A 4 19.28 -5.57 -4.85
C GLN A 4 18.16 -4.85 -5.61
N PRO A 5 18.05 -4.96 -6.94
CA PRO A 5 16.94 -4.34 -7.68
C PRO A 5 15.56 -4.81 -7.22
N THR A 6 15.41 -6.11 -6.92
CA THR A 6 14.13 -6.62 -6.37
C THR A 6 13.87 -6.16 -4.94
N ALA A 7 14.90 -5.92 -4.12
CA ALA A 7 14.73 -5.30 -2.80
C ALA A 7 14.23 -3.86 -2.93
N GLU A 8 14.83 -3.08 -3.83
CA GLU A 8 14.44 -1.68 -4.06
C GLU A 8 12.99 -1.57 -4.55
N ILE A 9 12.62 -2.38 -5.54
CA ILE A 9 11.24 -2.43 -6.06
C ILE A 9 10.27 -2.87 -4.94
N PHE A 10 10.65 -3.87 -4.14
CA PHE A 10 9.80 -4.35 -3.06
C PHE A 10 9.65 -3.31 -1.93
N SER A 11 10.71 -2.58 -1.61
CA SER A 11 10.66 -1.45 -0.68
C SER A 11 9.71 -0.36 -1.19
N ALA A 12 9.85 0.03 -2.45
CA ALA A 12 8.96 1.00 -3.10
C ALA A 12 7.49 0.52 -3.09
N PHE A 13 7.26 -0.77 -3.32
CA PHE A 13 5.95 -1.38 -3.20
C PHE A 13 5.38 -1.21 -1.78
N VAL A 14 6.12 -1.62 -0.74
CA VAL A 14 5.69 -1.48 0.67
C VAL A 14 5.36 -0.03 1.02
N TYR A 15 6.20 0.92 0.61
CA TYR A 15 5.93 2.34 0.80
C TYR A 15 4.68 2.82 0.06
N GLY A 16 4.50 2.39 -1.20
CA GLY A 16 3.32 2.70 -1.99
C GLY A 16 2.04 2.19 -1.32
N VAL A 17 2.05 0.96 -0.82
CA VAL A 17 0.91 0.37 -0.08
C VAL A 17 0.63 1.15 1.20
N ALA A 18 1.66 1.43 2.00
CA ALA A 18 1.50 2.15 3.27
C ALA A 18 0.96 3.58 3.04
N ALA A 19 1.48 4.29 2.03
CA ALA A 19 1.01 5.62 1.66
C ALA A 19 -0.42 5.60 1.12
N MET A 20 -0.79 4.60 0.33
CA MET A 20 -2.14 4.45 -0.22
C MET A 20 -3.18 4.18 0.89
N ILE A 21 -2.89 3.25 1.80
CA ILE A 21 -3.78 2.93 2.93
C ILE A 21 -3.88 4.13 3.87
N GLY A 22 -2.75 4.69 4.29
CA GLY A 22 -2.71 5.85 5.19
C GLY A 22 -3.40 7.06 4.57
N GLY A 23 -3.14 7.34 3.30
CA GLY A 23 -3.81 8.39 2.53
C GLY A 23 -5.31 8.16 2.47
N GLY A 24 -5.76 6.95 2.11
CA GLY A 24 -7.17 6.59 2.06
C GLY A 24 -7.91 6.88 3.38
N ILE A 25 -7.34 6.42 4.50
CA ILE A 25 -7.88 6.68 5.85
C ILE A 25 -7.96 8.19 6.13
N LEU A 26 -6.89 8.94 5.82
CA LEU A 26 -6.88 10.39 6.01
C LEU A 26 -7.92 11.11 5.17
N PHE A 27 -8.05 10.78 3.89
CA PHE A 27 -9.01 11.42 2.99
C PHE A 27 -10.46 11.07 3.36
N GLU A 28 -10.72 9.84 3.79
CA GLU A 28 -12.05 9.44 4.27
C GLU A 28 -12.42 10.14 5.59
N GLY A 29 -11.47 10.28 6.51
CA GLY A 29 -11.61 11.12 7.70
C GLY A 29 -11.81 12.60 7.34
N GLY A 30 -11.04 13.10 6.37
CA GLY A 30 -11.10 14.46 5.82
C GLY A 30 -12.49 14.84 5.30
N LYS A 31 -13.18 13.92 4.62
CA LYS A 31 -14.58 14.12 4.17
C LYS A 31 -15.52 14.46 5.31
N ARG A 32 -15.26 14.02 6.55
CA ARG A 32 -16.05 14.39 7.73
C ARG A 32 -15.84 15.84 8.13
N TYR A 33 -14.59 16.32 8.07
CA TYR A 33 -14.24 17.70 8.40
C TYR A 33 -14.80 18.73 7.41
N VAL A 34 -14.90 18.37 6.12
CA VAL A 34 -15.52 19.25 5.11
C VAL A 34 -17.02 19.43 5.32
N LYS A 35 -17.70 18.42 5.90
CA LYS A 35 -19.17 18.44 6.08
C LYS A 35 -19.65 19.20 7.32
N THR A 36 -18.75 19.73 8.15
CA THR A 36 -19.06 20.27 9.49
C THR A 36 -19.91 21.56 9.50
N ALA A 37 -20.38 22.07 8.35
CA ALA A 37 -21.27 23.23 8.29
C ALA A 37 -22.27 23.19 7.12
N GLY A 38 -22.72 21.99 6.70
CA GLY A 38 -23.72 21.84 5.62
C GLY A 38 -23.26 22.32 4.23
N SER A 39 -21.95 22.43 4.03
CA SER A 39 -21.30 23.00 2.84
C SER A 39 -20.35 21.98 2.22
N ASN A 40 -20.36 21.83 0.89
CA ASN A 40 -19.39 21.01 0.15
C ASN A 40 -18.01 21.70 -0.02
N LEU A 41 -17.83 22.88 0.58
CA LEU A 41 -16.61 23.67 0.54
C LEU A 41 -15.94 23.65 1.92
N PHE A 42 -14.61 23.47 1.95
CA PHE A 42 -13.75 23.73 3.11
C PHE A 42 -13.93 25.20 3.54
N LYS A 43 -14.91 25.47 4.43
CA LYS A 43 -15.26 26.85 4.81
C LYS A 43 -14.39 27.41 5.94
N GLY A 44 -13.75 26.58 6.77
CA GLY A 44 -12.79 27.04 7.77
C GLY A 44 -11.35 26.64 7.44
N LYS A 45 -10.48 27.62 7.16
CA LYS A 45 -9.01 27.41 7.10
C LYS A 45 -8.47 26.75 8.38
N ILE A 46 -9.13 27.00 9.52
CA ILE A 46 -8.80 26.44 10.84
C ILE A 46 -9.25 24.97 10.96
N GLU A 47 -10.35 24.58 10.33
CA GLU A 47 -10.86 23.19 10.36
C GLU A 47 -10.05 22.27 9.45
N ALA A 48 -9.34 22.84 8.47
CA ALA A 48 -8.41 22.12 7.62
C ALA A 48 -7.05 21.83 8.29
N LEU A 49 -6.67 22.60 9.33
CA LEU A 49 -5.38 22.45 10.00
C LEU A 49 -5.14 21.04 10.57
N PRO A 50 -6.10 20.41 11.27
CA PRO A 50 -5.96 19.02 11.71
C PRO A 50 -5.75 18.04 10.56
N PHE A 51 -6.42 18.24 9.42
CA PHE A 51 -6.24 17.42 8.23
C PHE A 51 -4.83 17.58 7.64
N PHE A 52 -4.36 18.82 7.45
CA PHE A 52 -2.99 19.10 6.99
C PHE A 52 -1.94 18.52 7.93
N PHE A 53 -2.12 18.67 9.24
CA PHE A 53 -1.20 18.12 10.24
C PHE A 53 -1.17 16.59 10.18
N SER A 54 -2.31 15.95 9.98
CA SER A 54 -2.39 14.49 9.84
C SER A 54 -1.65 13.98 8.59
N VAL A 55 -1.71 14.71 7.48
CA VAL A 55 -0.93 14.41 6.26
C VAL A 55 0.58 14.58 6.52
N LEU A 56 0.98 15.63 7.24
CA LEU A 56 2.39 15.82 7.61
C LEU A 56 2.89 14.70 8.54
N VAL A 57 2.09 14.31 9.53
CA VAL A 57 2.40 13.19 10.43
C VAL A 57 2.51 11.88 9.66
N LEU A 58 1.62 11.63 8.69
CA LEU A 58 1.73 10.45 7.83
C LEU A 58 3.05 10.43 7.06
N GLY A 59 3.42 11.54 6.41
CA GLY A 59 4.71 11.66 5.72
C GLY A 59 5.90 11.45 6.66
N TRP A 60 5.80 11.94 7.91
CA TRP A 60 6.83 11.75 8.93
C TRP A 60 6.95 10.30 9.40
N ILE A 61 5.83 9.60 9.60
CA ILE A 61 5.79 8.18 9.93
C ILE A 61 6.39 7.34 8.80
N LEU A 62 6.04 7.64 7.55
CA LEU A 62 6.62 6.97 6.38
C LEU A 62 8.15 7.12 6.34
N LYS A 63 8.69 8.29 6.72
CA LYS A 63 10.15 8.48 6.81
C LYS A 63 10.78 7.62 7.91
N TYR A 64 10.13 7.45 9.05
CA TYR A 64 10.64 6.62 10.16
C TYR A 64 10.48 5.12 9.94
N LEU A 65 9.68 4.70 8.95
CA LEU A 65 9.53 3.29 8.59
C LEU A 65 10.76 2.73 7.87
N ASP A 66 11.67 3.56 7.35
CA ASP A 66 12.80 3.14 6.52
C ASP A 66 13.74 2.09 7.14
N PRO A 67 14.13 2.20 8.42
CA PRO A 67 14.93 1.15 9.07
C PRO A 67 14.16 -0.17 9.20
N ALA A 68 12.85 -0.12 9.43
CA ALA A 68 12.02 -1.32 9.58
C ALA A 68 11.72 -1.97 8.21
N VAL A 69 11.42 -1.15 7.19
CA VAL A 69 11.14 -1.60 5.83
C VAL A 69 12.38 -2.24 5.22
N SER A 70 13.55 -1.64 5.38
CA SER A 70 14.80 -2.25 4.88
C SER A 70 15.06 -3.62 5.50
N VAL A 71 14.98 -3.76 6.83
CA VAL A 71 15.16 -5.05 7.52
C VAL A 71 14.13 -6.08 7.03
N PHE A 72 12.87 -5.69 6.88
CA PHE A 72 11.80 -6.56 6.38
C PHE A 72 12.00 -6.98 4.92
N VAL A 73 12.38 -6.05 4.04
CA VAL A 73 12.61 -6.32 2.62
C VAL A 73 13.76 -7.30 2.44
N TYR A 74 14.87 -7.09 3.14
CA TYR A 74 16.06 -7.93 3.02
C TYR A 74 15.90 -9.30 3.67
N SER A 75 15.01 -9.46 4.66
CA SER A 75 14.72 -10.77 5.26
C SER A 75 13.92 -11.71 4.35
N ILE A 76 13.23 -11.17 3.33
CA ILE A 76 12.42 -11.96 2.40
C ILE A 76 13.23 -12.33 1.16
N PRO A 77 13.27 -13.60 0.74
CA PRO A 77 13.93 -14.04 -0.49
C PRO A 77 13.32 -13.46 -1.77
N VAL A 78 14.13 -13.34 -2.81
CA VAL A 78 13.78 -12.64 -4.07
C VAL A 78 12.47 -13.15 -4.70
N LEU A 79 12.30 -14.46 -4.83
CA LEU A 79 11.10 -15.07 -5.42
C LEU A 79 9.85 -14.79 -4.58
N GLN A 80 9.99 -14.82 -3.25
CA GLN A 80 8.88 -14.53 -2.35
C GLN A 80 8.46 -13.06 -2.42
N ARG A 81 9.42 -12.11 -2.56
CA ARG A 81 9.10 -10.69 -2.78
C ARG A 81 8.21 -10.50 -4.00
N LEU A 82 8.54 -11.15 -5.12
CA LEU A 82 7.74 -11.10 -6.35
C LEU A 82 6.34 -11.66 -6.10
N GLY A 83 6.23 -12.83 -5.45
CA GLY A 83 4.95 -13.42 -5.10
C GLY A 83 4.09 -12.50 -4.21
N ILE A 84 4.68 -11.89 -3.18
CA ILE A 84 4.00 -10.93 -2.30
C ILE A 84 3.52 -9.71 -3.07
N MET A 85 4.33 -9.15 -3.99
CA MET A 85 3.91 -8.02 -4.82
C MET A 85 2.74 -8.38 -5.73
N VAL A 86 2.76 -9.56 -6.35
CA VAL A 86 1.68 -10.05 -7.21
C VAL A 86 0.38 -10.19 -6.40
N LEU A 87 0.44 -10.89 -5.27
CA LEU A 87 -0.73 -11.11 -4.41
C LEU A 87 -1.24 -9.79 -3.81
N GLY A 88 -0.33 -8.98 -3.27
CA GLY A 88 -0.65 -7.69 -2.66
C GLY A 88 -1.28 -6.73 -3.66
N THR A 89 -0.75 -6.63 -4.87
CA THR A 89 -1.34 -5.82 -5.95
C THR A 89 -2.75 -6.29 -6.30
N MET A 90 -2.96 -7.61 -6.42
CA MET A 90 -4.29 -8.16 -6.70
C MET A 90 -5.29 -7.88 -5.58
N LEU A 91 -4.87 -8.00 -4.31
CA LEU A 91 -5.71 -7.65 -3.16
C LEU A 91 -6.05 -6.15 -3.13
N LEU A 92 -5.08 -5.29 -3.45
CA LEU A 92 -5.30 -3.84 -3.52
C LEU A 92 -6.25 -3.47 -4.65
N PHE A 93 -6.12 -4.09 -5.83
CA PHE A 93 -7.08 -3.89 -6.92
C PHE A 93 -8.48 -4.38 -6.54
N ASN A 94 -8.58 -5.54 -5.89
CA ASN A 94 -9.86 -6.05 -5.42
C ASN A 94 -10.54 -5.11 -4.41
N TYR A 95 -9.76 -4.44 -3.57
CA TYR A 95 -10.30 -3.47 -2.61
C TYR A 95 -10.61 -2.10 -3.23
N SER A 96 -9.85 -1.69 -4.25
CA SER A 96 -9.87 -0.31 -4.77
C SER A 96 -10.68 -0.12 -6.05
N VAL A 97 -10.98 -1.18 -6.80
CA VAL A 97 -11.69 -1.13 -8.08
C VAL A 97 -13.06 -1.79 -7.95
N ASP A 98 -14.11 -0.99 -8.09
CA ASP A 98 -15.48 -1.49 -8.11
C ASP A 98 -15.67 -2.50 -9.25
N ASN A 99 -16.32 -3.63 -8.95
CA ASN A 99 -16.56 -4.74 -9.87
C ASN A 99 -15.30 -5.47 -10.39
N PHE A 100 -14.17 -5.39 -9.68
CA PHE A 100 -13.02 -6.23 -10.00
C PHE A 100 -13.36 -7.71 -9.82
N ARG A 101 -13.32 -8.48 -10.92
CA ARG A 101 -13.73 -9.89 -10.94
C ARG A 101 -12.61 -10.81 -10.45
N TYR A 102 -12.34 -10.80 -9.15
CA TYR A 102 -11.28 -11.61 -8.52
C TYR A 102 -11.43 -13.13 -8.69
N THR A 103 -12.64 -13.60 -9.02
CA THR A 103 -12.95 -15.02 -9.28
C THR A 103 -12.90 -15.40 -10.75
N ASP A 104 -12.58 -14.47 -11.66
CA ASP A 104 -12.43 -14.84 -13.06
C ASP A 104 -11.18 -15.71 -13.27
N PRO A 105 -11.17 -16.59 -14.29
CA PRO A 105 -10.05 -17.51 -14.50
C PRO A 105 -8.69 -16.81 -14.63
N LYS A 106 -8.66 -15.57 -15.13
CA LYS A 106 -7.43 -14.78 -15.24
C LYS A 106 -6.93 -14.33 -13.87
N SER A 107 -7.81 -13.78 -13.02
CA SER A 107 -7.45 -13.41 -11.65
C SER A 107 -7.00 -14.62 -10.85
N ILE A 108 -7.71 -15.75 -10.97
CA ILE A 108 -7.32 -17.01 -10.30
C ILE A 108 -5.93 -17.46 -10.76
N ALA A 109 -5.62 -17.37 -12.06
CA ALA A 109 -4.29 -17.71 -12.57
C ALA A 109 -3.21 -16.80 -11.97
N VAL A 110 -3.47 -15.50 -11.85
CA VAL A 110 -2.54 -14.55 -11.22
C VAL A 110 -2.35 -14.86 -9.72
N TYR A 111 -3.42 -15.16 -8.99
CA TYR A 111 -3.33 -15.61 -7.61
C TYR A 111 -2.53 -16.91 -7.47
N ALA A 112 -2.76 -17.88 -8.35
CA ALA A 112 -2.03 -19.15 -8.35
C ALA A 112 -0.53 -18.94 -8.60
N VAL A 113 -0.16 -18.07 -9.55
CA VAL A 113 1.24 -17.69 -9.79
C VAL A 113 1.83 -17.01 -8.56
N GLY A 114 1.12 -16.05 -7.96
CA GLY A 114 1.55 -15.37 -6.74
C GLY A 114 1.81 -16.35 -5.58
N VAL A 115 0.87 -17.27 -5.33
CA VAL A 115 0.99 -18.31 -4.30
C VAL A 115 2.17 -19.24 -4.60
N ALA A 116 2.31 -19.70 -5.85
CA ALA A 116 3.42 -20.56 -6.24
C ALA A 116 4.78 -19.89 -6.02
N LEU A 117 4.89 -18.58 -6.30
CA LEU A 117 6.11 -17.80 -6.06
C LEU A 117 6.41 -17.63 -4.57
N VAL A 118 5.39 -17.37 -3.73
CA VAL A 118 5.57 -17.27 -2.26
C VAL A 118 5.96 -18.60 -1.65
N LEU A 119 5.37 -19.71 -2.12
CA LEU A 119 5.65 -21.05 -1.62
C LEU A 119 6.87 -21.70 -2.31
N SER A 120 7.49 -21.03 -3.28
CA SER A 120 8.63 -21.58 -3.99
C SER A 120 9.78 -21.85 -3.02
N PRO A 121 10.42 -23.03 -3.08
CA PRO A 121 11.54 -23.35 -2.22
C PRO A 121 12.68 -22.36 -2.50
N THR A 122 13.12 -21.71 -1.44
CA THR A 122 14.19 -20.73 -1.49
C THR A 122 15.51 -21.48 -1.48
N PHE A 123 16.13 -21.64 -2.65
CA PHE A 123 17.53 -22.02 -2.71
C PHE A 123 18.32 -20.84 -2.12
N GLY A 124 18.85 -21.06 -0.91
CA GLY A 124 19.67 -20.09 -0.16
C GLY A 124 20.97 -19.78 -0.88
#